data_AF-A0A1A8AH53-F1
#
_entry.id   AF-A0A1A8AH53-F1
#
_cell.length_a   1.000
_cell.length_b   1.000
_cell.length_c   1.000
_cell.angle_alpha   90.00
_cell.angle_beta   90.00
_cell.angle_gamma   90.00
#
_symmetry.space_group_name_H-M   'P 1'
#
loop_
_entity.id
_entity.type
_entity.pdbx_description
1 polymer ?
#
loop_
_entity_poly.entity_id
_entity_poly.type
_entity_poly.pdbx_seq_one_letter_code
_entity_poly.pdbx_strand_id
1 'polypeptide(L)'
;WLSLSPAYSANGAVSMLLSNSRLLQQLQTIISSSSSDPPPLPSARPPSALLCCSHLLLSSLITLQCIHSTQVQTSISWSLDTAVQLLLLQKRNTDNLLLVSYLRLLQALLDVDLTSAVVCLNTGPGLVRPRPLEVEDGALFPLGSKGALCLLNALQGLLLQKHELLLQTSVGCLSSLMSFLRRRSPVTAKYAACQPWFRILLQSLLSSGESSFLHPALLRFITLLLRHSSTVVRWEPHLLHVMETVEMRGVKELSLEAARALELLLTQIQGSVSLPTEEHKLRVREMREALGSQMSAESCNTSRSTNILRVGDVSIGLTSL
;
A
#
# COMPACT_ATOMS: atom_id res chain seq x y z
N TRP A 1 0.00 -1.03 42.30
CA TRP A 1 -1.05 -1.88 41.70
C TRP A 1 -1.97 -0.96 40.92
N LEU A 2 -1.84 -0.65 39.63
CA LEU A 2 -1.37 -1.40 38.47
C LEU A 2 -0.65 -0.43 37.51
N SER A 3 0.67 -0.58 37.34
CA SER A 3 1.37 -0.07 36.15
C SER A 3 1.31 -1.19 35.11
N LEU A 4 0.14 -1.40 34.52
CA LEU A 4 -0.01 -2.33 33.40
C LEU A 4 0.66 -1.68 32.19
N SER A 5 1.68 -2.36 31.67
CA SER A 5 2.36 -1.99 30.43
C SER A 5 1.34 -1.74 29.30
N PRO A 6 1.49 -0.68 28.49
CA PRO A 6 0.56 -0.34 27.42
C PRO A 6 0.34 -1.47 26.40
N ALA A 7 1.30 -2.40 26.29
CA ALA A 7 1.20 -3.57 25.42
C ALA A 7 0.14 -4.59 25.91
N TYR A 8 -0.04 -4.75 27.22
CA TYR A 8 -1.01 -5.70 27.78
C TYR A 8 -2.44 -5.18 27.66
N SER A 9 -2.65 -3.87 27.86
CA SER A 9 -3.95 -3.22 27.63
C SER A 9 -4.37 -3.24 26.16
N ALA A 10 -3.41 -3.08 25.24
CA ALA A 10 -3.67 -3.13 23.80
C ALA A 10 -4.10 -4.54 23.35
N ASN A 11 -3.39 -5.59 23.80
CA ASN A 11 -3.76 -6.98 23.51
C ASN A 11 -5.18 -7.31 23.99
N GLY A 12 -5.53 -6.88 25.20
CA GLY A 12 -6.87 -7.09 25.76
C GLY A 12 -7.95 -6.40 24.92
N ALA A 13 -7.74 -5.14 24.53
CA ALA A 13 -8.69 -4.39 23.71
C ALA A 13 -8.88 -5.02 22.32
N VAL A 14 -7.80 -5.45 21.66
CA VAL A 14 -7.86 -6.11 20.35
C VAL A 14 -8.60 -7.44 20.44
N SER A 15 -8.32 -8.24 21.49
CA SER A 15 -9.04 -9.50 21.73
C SER A 15 -10.53 -9.26 21.97
N MET A 16 -10.90 -8.22 22.73
CA MET A 16 -12.30 -7.87 22.96
C MET A 16 -13.00 -7.47 21.65
N LEU A 17 -12.36 -6.66 20.81
CA LEU A 17 -12.90 -6.25 19.51
C LEU A 17 -13.11 -7.45 18.57
N LEU A 18 -12.14 -8.35 18.47
CA LEU A 18 -12.21 -9.53 17.60
C LEU A 18 -13.17 -10.62 18.14
N SER A 19 -13.42 -10.64 19.44
CA SER A 19 -14.45 -11.50 20.05
C SER A 19 -15.89 -10.96 19.87
N ASN A 20 -16.04 -9.72 19.39
CA ASN A 20 -17.35 -9.12 19.17
C ASN A 20 -17.98 -9.63 17.87
N SER A 21 -18.65 -10.77 17.96
CA SER A 21 -19.32 -11.43 16.83
C SER A 21 -20.40 -10.56 16.18
N ARG A 22 -21.09 -9.70 16.94
CA ARG A 22 -22.11 -8.79 16.38
C ARG A 22 -21.49 -7.74 15.46
N LEU A 23 -20.36 -7.15 15.86
CA LEU A 23 -19.63 -6.20 15.02
C LEU A 23 -19.16 -6.87 13.72
N LEU A 24 -18.58 -8.06 13.81
CA LEU A 24 -18.11 -8.80 12.63
C LEU A 24 -19.27 -9.23 11.72
N GLN A 25 -20.41 -9.62 12.28
CA GLN A 25 -21.63 -9.90 11.51
C GLN A 25 -22.19 -8.66 10.81
N GLN A 26 -22.19 -7.49 11.47
CA GLN A 26 -22.62 -6.24 10.84
C GLN A 26 -21.69 -5.81 9.71
N LEU A 27 -20.38 -6.00 9.86
CA LEU A 27 -19.44 -5.76 8.76
C LEU A 27 -19.70 -6.72 7.60
N GLN A 28 -19.97 -8.00 7.88
CA GLN A 28 -20.32 -8.97 6.85
C GLN A 28 -21.55 -8.54 6.05
N THR A 29 -22.63 -8.09 6.72
CA THR A 29 -23.87 -7.70 6.03
C THR A 29 -23.67 -6.47 5.16
N ILE A 30 -22.92 -5.48 5.63
CA ILE A 30 -22.59 -4.26 4.87
C ILE A 30 -21.73 -4.59 3.64
N ILE A 31 -20.71 -5.44 3.79
CA ILE A 31 -19.81 -5.80 2.68
C ILE A 31 -20.54 -6.68 1.66
N SER A 32 -21.35 -7.64 2.12
CA SER A 32 -22.10 -8.55 1.24
C SER A 32 -23.16 -7.82 0.42
N SER A 33 -23.87 -6.85 1.03
CA SER A 33 -24.88 -6.04 0.34
C SER A 33 -24.29 -5.10 -0.72
N SER A 34 -23.00 -4.74 -0.60
CA SER A 34 -22.31 -3.98 -1.65
C SER A 34 -21.83 -4.85 -2.83
N SER A 35 -21.68 -6.15 -2.64
CA SER A 35 -21.09 -7.08 -3.62
C SER A 35 -22.13 -7.98 -4.31
N SER A 36 -23.42 -7.82 -4.01
CA SER A 36 -24.47 -8.63 -4.62
C SER A 36 -24.72 -8.23 -6.08
N ASP A 37 -24.76 -9.23 -6.95
CA ASP A 37 -25.22 -9.12 -8.34
C ASP A 37 -26.56 -9.89 -8.47
N PRO A 38 -27.65 -9.27 -8.95
CA PRO A 38 -27.74 -7.89 -9.42
C PRO A 38 -27.59 -6.87 -8.28
N PRO A 39 -27.13 -5.64 -8.59
CA PRO A 39 -27.01 -4.59 -7.59
C PRO A 39 -28.38 -4.35 -6.94
N PRO A 40 -28.42 -4.20 -5.60
CA PRO A 40 -29.67 -3.96 -4.91
C PRO A 40 -30.27 -2.63 -5.38
N LEU A 41 -31.58 -2.49 -5.23
CA LEU A 41 -32.28 -1.21 -5.44
C LEU A 41 -31.48 -0.06 -4.79
N PRO A 42 -31.43 1.14 -5.39
CA PRO A 42 -30.58 2.24 -4.88
C PRO A 42 -30.87 2.62 -3.43
N SER A 43 -32.06 2.32 -2.91
CA SER A 43 -32.45 2.49 -1.50
C SER A 43 -31.89 1.43 -0.53
N ALA A 44 -31.45 0.28 -1.05
CA ALA A 44 -30.93 -0.86 -0.29
C ALA A 44 -29.40 -0.97 -0.35
N ARG A 45 -28.72 -0.07 -1.08
CA ARG A 45 -27.25 0.00 -1.10
C ARG A 45 -26.74 0.77 0.12
N PRO A 46 -25.78 0.22 0.89
CA PRO A 46 -25.19 0.98 2.00
C PRO A 46 -24.53 2.26 1.49
N PRO A 47 -24.59 3.36 2.27
CA PRO A 47 -23.98 4.62 1.87
C PRO A 47 -22.46 4.46 1.73
N SER A 48 -21.86 5.13 0.73
CA SER A 48 -20.44 5.00 0.40
C SER A 48 -19.53 5.26 1.60
N ALA A 49 -19.87 6.23 2.46
CA ALA A 49 -19.15 6.52 3.70
C ALA A 49 -19.11 5.32 4.66
N LEU A 50 -20.23 4.60 4.82
CA LEU A 50 -20.29 3.40 5.68
C LEU A 50 -19.43 2.27 5.12
N LEU A 51 -19.42 2.10 3.80
CA LEU A 51 -18.54 1.13 3.13
C LEU A 51 -17.07 1.49 3.32
N CYS A 52 -16.70 2.77 3.15
CA CYS A 52 -15.35 3.25 3.42
C CYS A 52 -14.90 2.94 4.85
N CYS A 53 -15.73 3.28 5.84
CA CYS A 53 -15.45 3.00 7.24
C CYS A 53 -15.31 1.49 7.50
N SER A 54 -16.17 0.67 6.88
CA SER A 54 -16.13 -0.79 7.02
C SER A 54 -14.82 -1.36 6.47
N HIS A 55 -14.37 -0.92 5.28
CA HIS A 55 -13.11 -1.37 4.71
C HIS A 55 -11.89 -0.93 5.53
N LEU A 56 -11.87 0.32 6.00
CA LEU A 56 -10.76 0.84 6.82
C LEU A 56 -10.70 0.18 8.20
N LEU A 57 -11.86 -0.07 8.81
CA LEU A 57 -11.94 -0.77 10.08
C LEU A 57 -11.49 -2.22 9.91
N LEU A 58 -11.92 -2.90 8.84
CA LEU A 58 -11.48 -4.26 8.55
C LEU A 58 -9.97 -4.34 8.28
N SER A 59 -9.42 -3.40 7.49
CA SER A 59 -7.97 -3.25 7.27
C SER A 59 -7.20 -3.12 8.60
N SER A 60 -7.74 -2.31 9.52
CA SER A 60 -7.16 -2.11 10.85
C SER A 60 -7.26 -3.37 11.71
N LEU A 61 -8.39 -4.08 11.69
CA LEU A 61 -8.57 -5.33 12.43
C LEU A 61 -7.61 -6.42 11.95
N ILE A 62 -7.40 -6.56 10.63
CA ILE A 62 -6.43 -7.51 10.06
C ILE A 62 -5.02 -7.18 10.55
N THR A 63 -4.64 -5.91 10.47
CA THR A 63 -3.29 -5.45 10.88
C THR A 63 -3.06 -5.69 12.37
N LEU A 64 -4.01 -5.30 13.21
CA LEU A 64 -3.94 -5.51 14.67
C LEU A 64 -3.93 -6.99 15.03
N GLN A 65 -4.75 -7.81 14.35
CA GLN A 65 -4.76 -9.25 14.57
C GLN A 65 -3.41 -9.88 14.22
N CYS A 66 -2.77 -9.43 13.13
CA CYS A 66 -1.44 -9.89 12.75
C CYS A 66 -0.37 -9.49 13.78
N ILE A 67 -0.37 -8.23 14.22
CA ILE A 67 0.61 -7.72 15.19
C ILE A 67 0.50 -8.45 16.54
N HIS A 68 -0.73 -8.69 17.00
CA HIS A 68 -1.00 -9.25 18.32
C HIS A 68 -1.22 -10.77 18.31
N SER A 69 -1.22 -11.40 17.12
CA SER A 69 -1.44 -12.85 16.92
C SER A 69 -2.66 -13.39 17.69
N THR A 70 -3.73 -12.59 17.75
CA THR A 70 -4.94 -12.90 18.52
C THR A 70 -5.83 -13.89 17.77
N GLN A 71 -6.49 -14.77 18.52
CA GLN A 71 -7.45 -15.72 17.96
C GLN A 71 -8.75 -15.01 17.58
N VAL A 72 -9.35 -15.43 16.46
CA VAL A 72 -10.61 -14.90 15.96
C VAL A 72 -11.65 -16.01 15.95
N GLN A 73 -12.81 -15.77 16.54
CA GLN A 73 -13.89 -16.76 16.62
C GLN A 73 -14.79 -16.76 15.38
N THR A 74 -14.93 -15.61 14.70
CA THR A 74 -15.81 -15.45 13.53
C THR A 74 -15.07 -14.75 12.41
N SER A 75 -15.04 -15.35 11.23
CA SER A 75 -14.41 -14.79 10.04
C SER A 75 -15.44 -14.11 9.13
N ILE A 76 -15.03 -13.00 8.50
CA ILE A 76 -15.78 -12.30 7.45
C ILE A 76 -15.42 -12.92 6.11
N SER A 77 -16.39 -13.35 5.32
CA SER A 77 -16.19 -13.79 3.95
C SER A 77 -16.08 -12.59 3.01
N TRP A 78 -15.05 -12.59 2.17
CA TRP A 78 -14.81 -11.54 1.17
C TRP A 78 -14.38 -12.14 -0.16
N SER A 79 -15.00 -11.68 -1.25
CA SER A 79 -14.70 -12.18 -2.60
C SER A 79 -13.57 -11.40 -3.22
N LEU A 80 -12.46 -12.10 -3.52
CA LEU A 80 -11.30 -11.48 -4.17
C LEU A 80 -11.58 -11.20 -5.65
N ASP A 81 -12.42 -12.01 -6.31
CA ASP A 81 -12.77 -11.85 -7.72
C ASP A 81 -13.54 -10.54 -7.96
N THR A 82 -14.55 -10.27 -7.14
CA THR A 82 -15.31 -9.02 -7.24
C THR A 82 -14.42 -7.83 -6.92
N ALA A 83 -13.43 -8.02 -6.03
CA ALA A 83 -12.43 -7.02 -5.70
C ALA A 83 -11.59 -6.58 -6.87
N VAL A 84 -10.98 -7.54 -7.55
CA VAL A 84 -10.11 -7.27 -8.68
C VAL A 84 -10.93 -6.78 -9.87
N GLN A 85 -12.14 -7.29 -10.09
CA GLN A 85 -13.03 -6.82 -11.15
C GLN A 85 -13.50 -5.37 -10.93
N LEU A 86 -13.82 -4.97 -9.69
CA LEU A 86 -14.19 -3.59 -9.38
C LEU A 86 -13.03 -2.64 -9.72
N LEU A 87 -11.81 -2.98 -9.31
CA LEU A 87 -10.62 -2.16 -9.59
C LEU A 87 -10.27 -2.08 -11.09
N LEU A 88 -10.56 -3.14 -11.85
CA LEU A 88 -10.32 -3.17 -13.30
C LEU A 88 -11.40 -2.43 -14.12
N LEU A 89 -12.67 -2.68 -13.83
CA LEU A 89 -13.79 -2.28 -14.69
C LEU A 89 -14.52 -1.03 -14.18
N GLN A 90 -14.69 -0.91 -12.86
CA GLN A 90 -15.56 0.10 -12.26
C GLN A 90 -14.83 1.29 -11.67
N LYS A 91 -13.50 1.29 -11.72
CA LYS A 91 -12.67 2.36 -11.18
C LYS A 91 -13.07 3.79 -11.62
N ARG A 92 -13.57 3.98 -12.85
CA ARG A 92 -13.99 5.33 -13.32
C ARG A 92 -15.32 5.81 -12.73
N ASN A 93 -16.16 4.89 -12.26
CA ASN A 93 -17.51 5.17 -11.77
C ASN A 93 -17.62 5.05 -10.24
N THR A 94 -16.48 4.91 -9.55
CA THR A 94 -16.41 4.69 -8.11
C THR A 94 -15.77 5.90 -7.45
N ASP A 95 -16.32 6.34 -6.30
CA ASP A 95 -15.75 7.43 -5.52
C ASP A 95 -14.28 7.15 -5.16
N ASN A 96 -13.42 8.16 -5.30
CA ASN A 96 -11.99 8.04 -5.00
C ASN A 96 -11.73 7.57 -3.56
N LEU A 97 -12.52 8.04 -2.58
CA LEU A 97 -12.40 7.61 -1.19
C LEU A 97 -12.76 6.14 -1.00
N LEU A 98 -13.76 5.64 -1.73
CA LEU A 98 -14.13 4.23 -1.68
C LEU A 98 -13.02 3.38 -2.29
N LEU A 99 -12.45 3.78 -3.43
CA LEU A 99 -11.26 3.13 -4.01
C LEU A 99 -10.07 3.13 -3.05
N VAL A 100 -9.78 4.26 -2.40
CA VAL A 100 -8.73 4.36 -1.38
C VAL A 100 -8.98 3.37 -0.23
N SER A 101 -10.19 3.32 0.31
CA SER A 101 -10.54 2.39 1.39
C SER A 101 -10.38 0.93 0.96
N TYR A 102 -10.71 0.64 -0.29
CA TYR A 102 -10.60 -0.68 -0.89
C TYR A 102 -9.15 -1.13 -1.05
N LEU A 103 -8.31 -0.24 -1.60
CA LEU A 103 -6.88 -0.46 -1.73
C LEU A 103 -6.21 -0.65 -0.37
N ARG A 104 -6.65 0.06 0.66
CA ARG A 104 -6.13 -0.12 2.04
C ARG A 104 -6.51 -1.47 2.64
N LEU A 105 -7.72 -1.97 2.38
CA LEU A 105 -8.11 -3.32 2.78
C LEU A 105 -7.29 -4.37 2.05
N LEU A 106 -7.16 -4.25 0.72
CA LEU A 106 -6.38 -5.17 -0.09
C LEU A 106 -4.89 -5.15 0.29
N GLN A 107 -4.33 -3.96 0.58
CA GLN A 107 -2.97 -3.80 1.07
C GLN A 107 -2.76 -4.60 2.37
N ALA A 108 -3.64 -4.43 3.37
CA ALA A 108 -3.55 -5.16 4.63
C ALA A 108 -3.64 -6.68 4.43
N LEU A 109 -4.48 -7.14 3.50
CA LEU A 109 -4.57 -8.56 3.15
C LEU A 109 -3.28 -9.07 2.48
N LEU A 110 -2.68 -8.32 1.57
CA LEU A 110 -1.41 -8.67 0.92
C LEU A 110 -0.24 -8.68 1.91
N ASP A 111 -0.27 -7.79 2.91
CA ASP A 111 0.75 -7.75 3.97
C ASP A 111 0.73 -9.00 4.85
N VAL A 112 -0.44 -9.61 5.05
CA VAL A 112 -0.62 -10.90 5.76
C VAL A 112 -0.67 -12.11 4.82
N ASP A 113 -0.08 -11.99 3.62
CA ASP A 113 0.01 -13.05 2.62
C ASP A 113 -1.33 -13.67 2.20
N LEU A 114 -2.39 -12.86 2.23
CA LEU A 114 -3.78 -13.24 1.93
C LEU A 114 -4.31 -14.36 2.86
N THR A 115 -3.68 -14.52 4.02
CA THR A 115 -4.05 -15.47 5.06
C THR A 115 -4.40 -14.70 6.32
N SER A 116 -5.68 -14.43 6.54
CA SER A 116 -6.18 -13.74 7.72
C SER A 116 -7.18 -14.62 8.48
N ALA A 117 -7.09 -14.63 9.80
CA ALA A 117 -8.12 -15.25 10.65
C ALA A 117 -9.41 -14.41 10.70
N VAL A 118 -9.30 -13.10 10.42
CA VAL A 118 -10.44 -12.16 10.41
C VAL A 118 -11.22 -12.26 9.11
N VAL A 119 -10.54 -12.48 7.97
CA VAL A 119 -11.16 -12.49 6.65
C VAL A 119 -10.87 -13.80 5.92
N CYS A 120 -11.94 -14.53 5.63
CA CYS A 120 -11.93 -15.70 4.75
C CYS A 120 -12.10 -15.24 3.29
N LEU A 121 -11.08 -15.48 2.47
CA LEU A 121 -11.10 -15.12 1.07
C LEU A 121 -11.80 -16.19 0.23
N ASN A 122 -12.86 -15.77 -0.45
CA ASN A 122 -13.53 -16.58 -1.45
C ASN A 122 -12.90 -16.29 -2.82
N THR A 123 -12.53 -17.35 -3.52
CA THR A 123 -11.99 -17.29 -4.89
C THR A 123 -12.99 -17.93 -5.84
N GLY A 124 -13.30 -17.22 -6.91
CA GLY A 124 -14.11 -17.66 -8.02
C GLY A 124 -13.23 -18.10 -9.20
N PRO A 125 -13.86 -18.61 -10.27
CA PRO A 125 -13.16 -19.03 -11.48
C PRO A 125 -12.55 -17.86 -12.27
N GLY A 126 -12.80 -16.61 -11.86
CA GLY A 126 -12.33 -15.41 -12.57
C GLY A 126 -10.86 -15.09 -12.32
N LEU A 127 -10.34 -15.40 -11.12
CA LEU A 127 -8.95 -15.16 -10.76
C LEU A 127 -8.05 -16.39 -10.79
N VAL A 128 -8.63 -17.55 -10.50
CA VAL A 128 -7.89 -18.81 -10.36
C VAL A 128 -8.60 -19.87 -11.19
N ARG A 129 -7.83 -20.63 -11.99
CA ARG A 129 -8.38 -21.72 -12.82
C ARG A 129 -9.04 -22.78 -11.91
N PRO A 130 -10.12 -23.48 -12.36
CA PRO A 130 -10.68 -24.61 -11.62
C PRO A 130 -9.60 -25.63 -11.23
N ARG A 131 -9.70 -26.15 -9.99
CA ARG A 131 -8.76 -27.12 -9.42
C ARG A 131 -8.65 -28.37 -10.31
N PRO A 132 -7.47 -29.00 -10.41
CA PRO A 132 -6.22 -28.73 -9.69
C PRO A 132 -5.44 -27.52 -10.24
N LEU A 133 -4.80 -26.77 -9.34
CA LEU A 133 -4.01 -25.60 -9.70
C LEU A 133 -2.65 -26.03 -10.23
N GLU A 134 -2.19 -25.37 -11.30
CA GLU A 134 -0.79 -25.48 -11.75
C GLU A 134 0.15 -24.94 -10.67
N VAL A 135 1.41 -25.39 -10.68
CA VAL A 135 2.40 -25.09 -9.61
C VAL A 135 2.56 -23.58 -9.38
N GLU A 136 2.52 -22.78 -10.45
CA GLU A 136 2.63 -21.32 -10.36
C GLU A 136 1.39 -20.67 -9.73
N ASP A 137 0.19 -21.11 -10.13
CA ASP A 137 -1.08 -20.62 -9.57
C ASP A 137 -1.30 -21.10 -8.13
N GLY A 138 -0.81 -22.29 -7.79
CA GLY A 138 -0.83 -22.82 -6.43
C GLY A 138 0.08 -22.02 -5.49
N ALA A 139 1.26 -21.60 -5.94
CA ALA A 139 2.16 -20.77 -5.15
C ALA A 139 1.56 -19.38 -4.83
N LEU A 140 0.77 -18.84 -5.75
CA LEU A 140 0.12 -17.53 -5.63
C LEU A 140 -1.31 -17.58 -5.09
N PHE A 141 -1.80 -18.75 -4.67
CA PHE A 141 -3.12 -18.89 -4.07
C PHE A 141 -3.24 -17.99 -2.82
N PRO A 142 -4.35 -17.25 -2.62
CA PRO A 142 -5.61 -17.26 -3.37
C PRO A 142 -5.69 -16.35 -4.60
N LEU A 143 -4.67 -15.56 -4.92
CA LEU A 143 -4.73 -14.58 -6.02
C LEU A 143 -4.50 -15.20 -7.41
N GLY A 144 -3.63 -16.21 -7.51
CA GLY A 144 -3.21 -16.80 -8.79
C GLY A 144 -2.38 -15.84 -9.66
N SER A 145 -1.80 -16.37 -10.74
CA SER A 145 -1.02 -15.57 -11.70
C SER A 145 -1.88 -14.55 -12.43
N LYS A 146 -3.09 -14.95 -12.84
CA LYS A 146 -4.06 -14.09 -13.53
C LYS A 146 -4.54 -12.95 -12.64
N GLY A 147 -4.93 -13.25 -11.40
CA GLY A 147 -5.35 -12.23 -10.45
C GLY A 147 -4.22 -11.25 -10.11
N ALA A 148 -2.98 -11.74 -9.98
CA ALA A 148 -1.82 -10.89 -9.75
C ALA A 148 -1.60 -9.90 -10.91
N LEU A 149 -1.66 -10.37 -12.16
CA LEU A 149 -1.52 -9.52 -13.33
C LEU A 149 -2.69 -8.52 -13.46
N CYS A 150 -3.91 -8.97 -13.20
CA CYS A 150 -5.10 -8.13 -13.18
C CYS A 150 -4.98 -7.00 -12.15
N LEU A 151 -4.55 -7.33 -10.93
CA LEU A 151 -4.35 -6.34 -9.89
C LEU A 151 -3.20 -5.38 -10.22
N LEU A 152 -2.10 -5.89 -10.78
CA LEU A 152 -0.98 -5.07 -11.24
C LEU A 152 -1.44 -4.02 -12.25
N ASN A 153 -2.22 -4.44 -13.26
CA ASN A 153 -2.76 -3.56 -14.30
C ASN A 153 -3.74 -2.53 -13.71
N ALA A 154 -4.59 -2.94 -12.77
CA ALA A 154 -5.52 -2.03 -12.10
C ALA A 154 -4.77 -0.94 -11.32
N LEU A 155 -3.75 -1.32 -10.53
CA LEU A 155 -2.90 -0.42 -9.77
C LEU A 155 -2.13 0.54 -10.69
N GLN A 156 -1.53 0.03 -11.77
CA GLN A 156 -0.87 0.87 -12.78
C GLN A 156 -1.82 1.92 -13.36
N GLY A 157 -3.06 1.53 -13.65
CA GLY A 157 -4.07 2.48 -14.06
C GLY A 157 -4.34 3.53 -12.98
N LEU A 158 -4.49 3.11 -11.71
CA LEU A 158 -4.82 4.00 -10.58
C LEU A 158 -3.74 5.06 -10.34
N LEU A 159 -2.48 4.70 -10.55
CA LEU A 159 -1.36 5.63 -10.44
C LEU A 159 -1.47 6.81 -11.42
N LEU A 160 -2.08 6.62 -12.60
CA LEU A 160 -2.32 7.70 -13.58
C LEU A 160 -3.46 8.65 -13.20
N GLN A 161 -4.22 8.39 -12.14
CA GLN A 161 -5.26 9.32 -11.70
C GLN A 161 -4.63 10.50 -10.95
N LYS A 162 -5.11 11.71 -11.24
CA LYS A 162 -4.64 12.97 -10.65
C LYS A 162 -5.10 13.19 -9.20
N HIS A 163 -5.21 12.12 -8.40
CA HIS A 163 -5.70 12.20 -7.02
C HIS A 163 -4.63 11.72 -6.04
N GLU A 164 -4.19 12.62 -5.15
CA GLU A 164 -3.03 12.41 -4.28
C GLU A 164 -3.17 11.20 -3.35
N LEU A 165 -4.27 11.09 -2.61
CA LEU A 165 -4.51 9.95 -1.70
C LEU A 165 -4.55 8.62 -2.45
N LEU A 166 -5.00 8.64 -3.69
CA LEU A 166 -5.14 7.44 -4.50
C LEU A 166 -3.78 7.03 -5.07
N LEU A 167 -2.96 7.99 -5.46
CA LEU A 167 -1.55 7.77 -5.82
C LEU A 167 -0.81 7.12 -4.64
N GLN A 168 -0.89 7.72 -3.44
CA GLN A 168 -0.22 7.20 -2.25
C GLN A 168 -0.65 5.77 -1.89
N THR A 169 -1.96 5.52 -1.85
CA THR A 169 -2.50 4.19 -1.50
C THR A 169 -2.28 3.15 -2.59
N SER A 170 -2.27 3.55 -3.86
CA SER A 170 -1.94 2.64 -4.97
C SER A 170 -0.47 2.23 -4.95
N VAL A 171 0.45 3.16 -4.67
CA VAL A 171 1.87 2.84 -4.48
C VAL A 171 2.06 1.92 -3.26
N GLY A 172 1.35 2.19 -2.16
CA GLY A 172 1.36 1.33 -0.97
C GLY A 172 0.87 -0.09 -1.26
N CYS A 173 -0.29 -0.23 -1.90
CA CYS A 173 -0.84 -1.52 -2.31
C CYS A 173 0.06 -2.25 -3.31
N LEU A 174 0.67 -1.52 -4.25
CA LEU A 174 1.67 -2.09 -5.16
C LEU A 174 2.90 -2.61 -4.40
N SER A 175 3.36 -1.92 -3.36
CA SER A 175 4.46 -2.38 -2.50
C SER A 175 4.15 -3.69 -1.82
N SER A 176 2.94 -3.80 -1.25
CA SER A 176 2.47 -5.03 -0.61
C SER A 176 2.30 -6.16 -1.63
N LEU A 177 1.77 -5.87 -2.83
CA LEU A 177 1.66 -6.84 -3.91
C LEU A 177 3.03 -7.36 -4.36
N MET A 178 3.99 -6.48 -4.62
CA MET A 178 5.35 -6.87 -5.02
C MET A 178 6.05 -7.67 -3.93
N SER A 179 5.84 -7.30 -2.66
CA SER A 179 6.37 -8.04 -1.52
C SER A 179 5.74 -9.43 -1.36
N PHE A 180 4.42 -9.53 -1.54
CA PHE A 180 3.67 -10.80 -1.57
C PHE A 180 4.19 -11.70 -2.70
N LEU A 181 4.27 -11.18 -3.93
CA LEU A 181 4.81 -11.90 -5.06
C LEU A 181 6.24 -12.36 -4.77
N ARG A 182 7.09 -11.51 -4.18
CA ARG A 182 8.48 -11.90 -3.87
C ARG A 182 8.57 -13.04 -2.85
N ARG A 183 7.69 -13.07 -1.86
CA ARG A 183 7.63 -14.15 -0.84
C ARG A 183 7.12 -15.46 -1.42
N ARG A 184 6.12 -15.41 -2.29
CA ARG A 184 5.43 -16.59 -2.85
C ARG A 184 6.05 -17.12 -4.15
N SER A 185 6.45 -16.23 -5.06
CA SER A 185 7.07 -16.53 -6.35
C SER A 185 8.05 -15.41 -6.78
N PRO A 186 9.35 -15.53 -6.45
CA PRO A 186 10.33 -14.49 -6.77
C PRO A 186 10.52 -14.29 -8.27
N VAL A 187 10.23 -15.31 -9.10
CA VAL A 187 10.28 -15.22 -10.56
C VAL A 187 9.18 -14.28 -11.08
N THR A 188 7.94 -14.48 -10.61
CA THR A 188 6.80 -13.64 -10.98
C THR A 188 7.01 -12.19 -10.52
N ALA A 189 7.58 -11.99 -9.33
CA ALA A 189 7.91 -10.65 -8.83
C ALA A 189 8.92 -9.91 -9.73
N LYS A 190 9.99 -10.59 -10.16
CA LYS A 190 10.98 -10.02 -11.08
C LYS A 190 10.35 -9.66 -12.44
N TYR A 191 9.53 -10.56 -12.99
CA TYR A 191 8.85 -10.33 -14.25
C TYR A 191 7.89 -9.13 -14.17
N ALA A 192 7.12 -9.03 -13.08
CA ALA A 192 6.24 -7.88 -12.85
C ALA A 192 7.04 -6.56 -12.75
N ALA A 193 8.13 -6.53 -11.99
CA ALA A 193 8.95 -5.32 -11.82
C ALA A 193 9.62 -4.85 -13.13
N CYS A 194 9.99 -5.78 -14.00
CA CYS A 194 10.68 -5.49 -15.26
C CYS A 194 9.72 -5.13 -16.41
N GLN A 195 8.42 -5.00 -16.16
CA GLN A 195 7.45 -4.63 -17.19
C GLN A 195 7.79 -3.25 -17.80
N PRO A 196 7.89 -3.13 -19.13
CA PRO A 196 8.17 -1.86 -19.81
C PRO A 196 7.17 -0.75 -19.42
N TRP A 197 5.93 -1.16 -19.12
CA TRP A 197 4.86 -0.25 -18.73
C TRP A 197 5.18 0.57 -17.48
N PHE A 198 5.94 0.03 -16.53
CA PHE A 198 6.32 0.79 -15.33
C PHE A 198 7.26 1.95 -15.64
N ARG A 199 8.11 1.82 -16.66
CA ARG A 199 8.96 2.93 -17.11
C ARG A 199 8.14 4.02 -17.79
N ILE A 200 7.21 3.62 -18.66
CA ILE A 200 6.30 4.56 -19.35
C ILE A 200 5.42 5.28 -18.33
N LEU A 201 4.92 4.56 -17.33
CA LEU A 201 4.13 5.11 -16.24
C LEU A 201 4.94 6.14 -15.45
N LEU A 202 6.16 5.80 -15.06
CA LEU A 202 7.05 6.72 -14.36
C LEU A 202 7.29 7.98 -15.20
N GLN A 203 7.66 7.85 -16.47
CA GLN A 203 7.85 8.99 -17.36
C GLN A 203 6.59 9.87 -17.47
N SER A 204 5.42 9.25 -17.56
CA SER A 204 4.14 9.96 -17.64
C SER A 204 3.85 10.76 -16.37
N LEU A 205 4.07 10.15 -15.20
CA LEU A 205 3.87 10.81 -13.90
C LEU A 205 4.84 11.98 -13.70
N LEU A 206 6.09 11.78 -14.09
CA LEU A 206 7.16 12.78 -13.98
C LEU A 206 6.98 13.95 -14.97
N SER A 207 6.42 13.67 -16.16
CA SER A 207 6.10 14.71 -17.15
C SER A 207 4.94 15.62 -16.74
N SER A 208 4.24 15.33 -15.64
CA SER A 208 3.07 16.08 -15.17
C SER A 208 3.40 17.39 -14.46
N GLY A 209 4.68 17.73 -14.24
CA GLY A 209 5.13 19.03 -13.71
C GLY A 209 6.36 18.93 -12.80
N GLU A 210 7.17 20.00 -12.74
CA GLU A 210 8.46 20.05 -12.01
C GLU A 210 8.34 19.78 -10.50
N SER A 211 7.22 20.13 -9.87
CA SER A 211 6.98 19.89 -8.43
C SER A 211 6.57 18.45 -8.09
N SER A 212 6.30 17.60 -9.09
CA SER A 212 5.86 16.22 -8.88
C SER A 212 7.00 15.27 -8.55
N PHE A 213 8.24 15.58 -8.97
CA PHE A 213 9.39 14.67 -8.81
C PHE A 213 9.71 14.33 -7.35
N LEU A 214 9.54 15.29 -6.44
CA LEU A 214 9.81 15.12 -5.02
C LEU A 214 8.58 14.68 -4.23
N HIS A 215 7.51 14.28 -4.92
CA HIS A 215 6.32 13.76 -4.26
C HIS A 215 6.65 12.44 -3.54
N PRO A 216 6.32 12.29 -2.24
CA PRO A 216 6.68 11.12 -1.44
C PRO A 216 6.28 9.78 -2.07
N ALA A 217 5.10 9.72 -2.70
CA ALA A 217 4.63 8.50 -3.36
C ALA A 217 5.46 8.12 -4.59
N LEU A 218 5.95 9.10 -5.35
CA LEU A 218 6.76 8.84 -6.54
C LEU A 218 8.16 8.35 -6.14
N LEU A 219 8.76 8.95 -5.10
CA LEU A 219 10.02 8.47 -4.53
C LEU A 219 9.88 7.03 -4.00
N ARG A 220 8.78 6.71 -3.30
CA ARG A 220 8.47 5.34 -2.85
C ARG A 220 8.26 4.38 -4.03
N PHE A 221 7.62 4.84 -5.10
CA PHE A 221 7.40 4.04 -6.30
C PHE A 221 8.72 3.72 -7.02
N ILE A 222 9.61 4.71 -7.20
CA ILE A 222 10.96 4.49 -7.76
C ILE A 222 11.74 3.50 -6.88
N THR A 223 11.71 3.70 -5.56
CA THR A 223 12.36 2.82 -4.57
C THR A 223 11.88 1.37 -4.71
N LEU A 224 10.56 1.18 -4.88
CA LEU A 224 9.94 -0.12 -5.05
C LEU A 224 10.39 -0.81 -6.33
N LEU A 225 10.46 -0.07 -7.44
CA LEU A 225 10.92 -0.60 -8.72
C LEU A 225 12.39 -1.00 -8.64
N LEU A 226 13.25 -0.17 -8.05
CA LEU A 226 14.67 -0.52 -7.83
C LEU A 226 14.81 -1.82 -7.03
N ARG A 227 14.08 -1.94 -5.91
CA ARG A 227 14.17 -3.08 -5.00
C ARG A 227 13.79 -4.42 -5.64
N HIS A 228 12.89 -4.42 -6.62
CA HIS A 228 12.37 -5.65 -7.24
C HIS A 228 12.86 -5.86 -8.67
N SER A 229 13.44 -4.84 -9.31
CA SER A 229 13.99 -4.96 -10.66
C SER A 229 15.28 -5.76 -10.69
N SER A 230 15.58 -6.36 -11.84
CA SER A 230 16.89 -6.98 -12.09
C SER A 230 17.92 -5.92 -12.49
N THR A 231 19.20 -6.25 -12.32
CA THR A 231 20.35 -5.42 -12.76
C THR A 231 20.34 -5.06 -14.25
N VAL A 232 19.51 -5.74 -15.05
CA VAL A 232 19.34 -5.52 -16.49
C VAL A 232 18.58 -4.21 -16.79
N VAL A 233 17.81 -3.70 -15.82
CA VAL A 233 16.95 -2.54 -16.01
C VAL A 233 17.71 -1.26 -15.63
N ARG A 234 18.10 -0.46 -16.64
CA ARG A 234 18.83 0.81 -16.43
C ARG A 234 17.90 1.92 -15.91
N TRP A 235 18.03 2.29 -14.63
CA TRP A 235 17.25 3.35 -13.97
C TRP A 235 17.98 4.69 -13.83
N GLU A 236 19.27 4.73 -14.17
CA GLU A 236 20.18 5.89 -14.06
C GLU A 236 19.57 7.26 -14.40
N PRO A 237 18.92 7.49 -15.57
CA PRO A 237 18.46 8.83 -15.93
C PRO A 237 17.40 9.38 -14.95
N HIS A 238 16.54 8.51 -14.41
CA HIS A 238 15.52 8.92 -13.44
C HIS A 238 16.15 9.24 -12.08
N LEU A 239 17.21 8.50 -11.69
CA LEU A 239 17.89 8.72 -10.41
C LEU A 239 18.71 10.01 -10.43
N LEU A 240 19.42 10.28 -11.53
CA LEU A 240 20.16 11.52 -11.72
C LEU A 240 19.23 12.73 -11.67
N HIS A 241 18.09 12.65 -12.34
CA HIS A 241 17.11 13.72 -12.32
C HIS A 241 16.51 13.96 -10.92
N VAL A 242 16.28 12.89 -10.13
CA VAL A 242 15.88 13.04 -8.72
C VAL A 242 16.97 13.74 -7.92
N MET A 243 18.25 13.42 -8.13
CA MET A 243 19.36 14.09 -7.43
C MET A 243 19.45 15.57 -7.81
N GLU A 244 19.44 15.88 -9.10
CA GLU A 244 19.45 17.26 -9.62
C GLU A 244 18.28 18.08 -9.06
N THR A 245 17.06 17.52 -9.05
CA THR A 245 15.88 18.22 -8.52
C THR A 245 15.95 18.46 -7.01
N VAL A 246 16.53 17.53 -6.22
CA VAL A 246 16.75 17.77 -4.79
C VAL A 246 17.84 18.82 -4.54
N GLU A 247 18.91 18.82 -5.32
CA GLU A 247 19.98 19.83 -5.23
C GLU A 247 19.45 21.23 -5.55
N MET A 248 18.62 21.35 -6.59
CA MET A 248 18.00 22.62 -7.00
C MET A 248 17.01 23.16 -5.96
N ARG A 249 16.22 22.28 -5.33
CA ARG A 249 15.19 22.67 -4.35
C ARG A 249 15.74 22.78 -2.93
N GLY A 250 16.87 22.14 -2.66
CA GLY A 250 17.45 22.04 -1.33
C GLY A 250 16.70 21.04 -0.44
N VAL A 251 17.48 20.26 0.32
CA VAL A 251 16.98 19.24 1.25
C VAL A 251 16.05 19.83 2.32
N LYS A 252 16.32 21.06 2.76
CA LYS A 252 15.56 21.76 3.82
C LYS A 252 14.14 22.15 3.41
N GLU A 253 13.84 22.21 2.12
CA GLU A 253 12.50 22.58 1.60
C GLU A 253 11.59 21.36 1.39
N LEU A 254 12.10 20.15 1.66
CA LEU A 254 11.33 18.92 1.57
C LEU A 254 10.39 18.76 2.75
N SER A 255 9.19 18.21 2.49
CA SER A 255 8.33 17.73 3.57
C SER A 255 8.97 16.53 4.26
N LEU A 256 8.67 16.32 5.54
CA LEU A 256 9.17 15.17 6.30
C LEU A 256 8.89 13.82 5.61
N GLU A 257 7.73 13.68 4.98
CA GLU A 257 7.37 12.47 4.23
C GLU A 257 8.22 12.29 2.97
N ALA A 258 8.53 13.38 2.26
CA ALA A 258 9.39 13.35 1.08
C ALA A 258 10.85 13.06 1.49
N ALA A 259 11.33 13.65 2.58
CA ALA A 259 12.65 13.40 3.14
C ALA A 259 12.83 11.93 3.53
N ARG A 260 11.87 11.32 4.23
CA ARG A 260 11.89 9.88 4.57
C ARG A 260 11.83 8.99 3.33
N ALA A 261 11.00 9.34 2.35
CA ALA A 261 10.91 8.59 1.10
C ALA A 261 12.23 8.67 0.30
N LEU A 262 12.90 9.83 0.32
CA LEU A 262 14.19 10.05 -0.30
C LEU A 262 15.29 9.28 0.43
N GLU A 263 15.32 9.28 1.76
CA GLU A 263 16.29 8.49 2.54
C GLU A 263 16.21 6.99 2.21
N LEU A 264 14.99 6.45 2.11
CA LEU A 264 14.76 5.07 1.68
C LEU A 264 15.27 4.82 0.26
N LEU A 265 15.03 5.75 -0.67
CA LEU A 265 15.52 5.68 -2.04
C LEU A 265 17.07 5.64 -2.08
N LEU A 266 17.72 6.59 -1.41
CA LEU A 266 19.18 6.70 -1.35
C LEU A 266 19.81 5.45 -0.72
N THR A 267 19.18 4.90 0.32
CA THR A 267 19.62 3.66 0.96
C THR A 267 19.49 2.46 0.00
N GLN A 268 18.40 2.37 -0.76
CA GLN A 268 18.26 1.32 -1.77
C GLN A 268 19.29 1.47 -2.89
N ILE A 269 19.58 2.69 -3.35
CA ILE A 269 20.60 2.93 -4.39
C ILE A 269 21.97 2.41 -3.93
N GLN A 270 22.36 2.69 -2.68
CA GLN A 270 23.63 2.20 -2.13
C GLN A 270 23.70 0.67 -2.02
N GLY A 271 22.58 0.01 -1.72
CA GLY A 271 22.53 -1.43 -1.50
C GLY A 271 22.28 -2.27 -2.76
N SER A 272 21.71 -1.70 -3.82
CA SER A 272 21.20 -2.47 -4.98
C SER A 272 21.70 -2.01 -6.34
N VAL A 273 22.19 -0.76 -6.48
CA VAL A 273 22.56 -0.19 -7.78
C VAL A 273 24.06 0.09 -7.84
N SER A 274 24.72 -0.49 -8.84
CA SER A 274 26.04 -0.05 -9.29
C SER A 274 25.89 1.31 -9.97
N LEU A 275 25.79 2.40 -9.20
CA LEU A 275 25.97 3.73 -9.74
C LEU A 275 27.33 3.75 -10.49
N PRO A 276 27.37 4.20 -11.75
CA PRO A 276 28.53 3.99 -12.62
C PRO A 276 29.75 4.82 -12.23
N THR A 277 29.58 5.92 -11.49
CA THR A 277 30.66 6.85 -11.13
C THR A 277 30.76 7.03 -9.62
N GLU A 278 31.98 7.05 -9.10
CA GLU A 278 32.26 7.37 -7.69
C GLU A 278 31.72 8.75 -7.27
N GLU A 279 31.67 9.70 -8.20
CA GLU A 279 31.06 11.01 -7.98
C GLU A 279 29.58 10.92 -7.60
N HIS A 280 28.81 10.08 -8.29
CA HIS A 280 27.39 9.88 -7.95
C HIS A 280 27.22 9.20 -6.59
N LYS A 281 28.14 8.31 -6.21
CA LYS A 281 28.13 7.67 -4.88
C LYS A 281 28.46 8.68 -3.78
N LEU A 282 29.37 9.62 -4.04
CA LEU A 282 29.69 10.72 -3.13
C LEU A 282 28.48 11.64 -2.94
N ARG A 283 27.84 12.08 -4.03
CA ARG A 283 26.63 12.93 -3.98
C ARG A 283 25.51 12.29 -3.16
N VAL A 284 25.24 11.00 -3.36
CA VAL A 284 24.23 10.25 -2.57
C VAL A 284 24.58 10.25 -1.07
N ARG A 285 25.87 10.18 -0.71
CA ARG A 285 26.32 10.22 0.69
C ARG A 285 26.09 11.59 1.31
N GLU A 286 26.51 12.65 0.61
CA GLU A 286 26.35 14.05 1.06
C GLU A 286 24.87 14.41 1.26
N MET A 287 24.01 14.04 0.30
CA MET A 287 22.56 14.24 0.44
C MET A 287 21.97 13.51 1.65
N ARG A 288 22.45 12.30 1.93
CA ARG A 288 21.98 11.51 3.09
C ARG A 288 22.41 12.12 4.42
N GLU A 289 23.64 12.63 4.50
CA GLU A 289 24.15 13.34 5.68
C GLU A 289 23.37 14.64 5.94
N ALA A 290 23.04 15.37 4.86
CA ALA A 290 22.18 16.55 4.94
C ALA A 290 20.75 16.21 5.42
N LEU A 291 20.15 15.13 4.89
CA LEU A 291 18.82 14.64 5.31
C LEU A 291 18.82 14.20 6.77
N GLY A 292 19.84 13.44 7.21
CA GLY A 292 19.95 12.97 8.59
C GLY A 292 20.05 14.13 9.59
N SER A 293 20.80 15.17 9.23
CA SER A 293 20.93 16.39 10.04
C SER A 293 19.59 17.14 10.18
N GLN A 294 18.80 17.21 9.11
CA GLN A 294 17.47 17.83 9.13
C GLN A 294 16.47 17.02 9.96
N MET A 295 16.39 15.70 9.74
CA MET A 295 15.42 14.84 10.45
C MET A 295 15.72 14.76 11.95
N SER A 296 16.99 14.79 12.35
CA SER A 296 17.37 14.88 13.77
C SER A 296 16.95 16.21 14.40
N ALA A 297 17.06 17.32 13.67
CA ALA A 297 16.63 18.64 14.15
C ALA A 297 15.10 18.74 14.28
N GLU A 298 14.35 18.17 13.34
CA GLU A 298 12.88 18.11 13.39
C GLU A 298 12.37 17.15 14.46
N SER A 299 13.00 15.98 14.66
CA SER A 299 12.63 15.03 15.73
C SER A 299 12.74 15.64 17.12
N CYS A 300 13.72 16.51 17.37
CA CYS A 300 13.86 17.26 18.62
C CYS A 300 12.73 18.29 18.83
N ASN A 301 12.07 18.72 17.74
CA ASN A 301 10.93 19.64 17.78
C ASN A 301 9.59 18.88 17.86
N THR A 302 9.47 17.72 17.21
CA THR A 302 8.24 16.89 17.18
C THR A 302 7.99 16.15 18.49
N SER A 303 9.00 15.96 19.37
CA SER A 303 8.77 15.47 20.74
C SER A 303 7.87 16.39 21.58
N ARG A 304 7.50 17.56 21.06
CA ARG A 304 6.52 18.49 21.64
C ARG A 304 5.14 18.53 20.96
N SER A 305 4.93 17.89 19.82
CA SER A 305 3.63 17.89 19.13
C SER A 305 3.23 16.49 18.65
N THR A 306 2.32 15.86 19.38
CA THR A 306 1.64 14.62 19.00
C THR A 306 0.90 14.79 17.67
N ASN A 307 1.19 13.93 16.70
CA ASN A 307 0.55 13.83 15.38
C ASN A 307 -0.96 13.59 15.51
N ILE A 308 -1.73 14.66 15.58
CA ILE A 308 -3.20 14.64 15.56
C ILE A 308 -3.63 15.43 14.34
N LEU A 309 -4.26 14.75 13.38
CA LEU A 309 -4.90 15.41 12.26
C LEU A 309 -6.36 15.67 12.65
N ARG A 310 -6.74 16.95 12.79
CA ARG A 310 -8.13 17.36 13.09
C ARG A 310 -8.88 17.53 11.78
N VAL A 311 -9.95 16.77 11.61
CA VAL A 311 -10.95 16.99 10.55
C VAL A 311 -12.26 17.33 11.27
N GLY A 312 -12.58 18.63 11.36
CA GLY A 312 -13.67 19.12 12.20
C GLY A 312 -13.43 18.83 13.69
N ASP A 313 -14.46 18.34 14.39
CA ASP A 313 -14.40 17.99 15.82
C ASP A 313 -13.79 16.60 16.10
N VAL A 314 -13.30 15.90 15.07
CA VAL A 314 -12.73 14.54 15.21
C VAL A 314 -11.21 14.59 15.00
N SER A 315 -10.49 14.15 16.03
CA SER A 315 -9.03 13.95 15.99
C SER A 315 -8.69 12.53 15.57
N ILE A 316 -8.00 12.38 14.44
CA ILE A 316 -7.49 11.10 13.94
C ILE A 316 -5.98 11.04 14.21
N GLY A 317 -5.57 10.04 14.99
CA GLY A 317 -4.17 9.70 15.20
C GLY A 317 -3.65 8.89 14.01
N LEU A 318 -2.74 9.46 13.23
CA LEU A 318 -2.01 8.73 12.19
C LEU A 318 -0.74 8.18 12.83
N THR A 319 -0.78 6.95 13.31
CA THR A 319 0.45 6.19 13.60
C THR A 319 1.07 5.76 12.28
N SER A 320 2.27 6.27 11.99
CA SER A 320 3.05 5.92 10.81
C SER A 320 3.48 4.45 10.85
N LEU A 321 3.13 3.70 9.80
CA LEU A 321 3.89 2.57 9.29
C LEU A 321 4.77 3.06 8.14
#